data_AF-A0A1V5Z5N2-F1
#
_entry.id   AF-A0A1V5Z5N2-F1
#
_cell.length_a   1.000
_cell.length_b   1.000
_cell.length_c   1.000
_cell.angle_alpha   90.00
_cell.angle_beta   90.00
_cell.angle_gamma   90.00
#
_symmetry.space_group_name_H-M   'P 1'
#
loop_
_entity.id
_entity.type
_entity.pdbx_description
1 polymer ?
#
loop_
_entity_poly.entity_id
_entity_poly.type
_entity_poly.pdbx_seq_one_letter_code
_entity_poly.pdbx_strand_id
1 'polypeptide(L)'
;MIVNYDLHWNPVRLIQRFGRIDRIGTENSEVWGFNFLPERQLDQNLGLTATLRTRIQEIHDTIGEDAAILDQEERINEEAMFAIYENRDGQMLLAEEEEDGIPDLAEAEEFFRRLQTEDPEEYKRIAELRNGIRSARPVFSGTGTYVFCQAGKFQQLYLLDAKGETVSKDMEEVLRKIRCPREEPRNPLPATHNQTVMRVKAEFETDVRERTAQQEALLSLSAAQKYVIRELRAHEARTEDEDVRRRCLFLEEAFKQTLPAALRKNLNTMRRNGVTGDNLLRNLAESYQAFDLGSRARNDRIQIEQEVAAIPRIICSEALL
;
A
#
# COMPACT_ATOMS: atom_id res chain seq x y z
N MET A 1 6.58 -15.33 -31.97
CA MET A 1 6.76 -13.88 -32.20
C MET A 1 5.56 -13.13 -31.64
N ILE A 2 5.79 -12.08 -30.85
CA ILE A 2 4.79 -11.18 -30.30
C ILE A 2 5.08 -9.73 -30.73
N VAL A 3 4.03 -8.98 -31.04
CA VAL A 3 4.14 -7.57 -31.43
C VAL A 3 3.15 -6.77 -30.59
N ASN A 4 3.66 -5.87 -29.74
CA ASN A 4 2.89 -4.99 -28.88
C ASN A 4 2.76 -3.62 -29.54
N TYR A 5 1.56 -3.28 -29.99
CA TYR A 5 1.25 -1.96 -30.56
C TYR A 5 0.88 -0.91 -29.52
N ASP A 6 0.56 -1.35 -28.31
CA ASP A 6 0.21 -0.53 -27.17
C ASP A 6 1.09 -0.90 -25.97
N LEU A 7 1.58 0.11 -25.27
CA LEU A 7 2.33 -0.05 -24.02
C LEU A 7 1.50 0.49 -22.86
N HIS A 8 1.31 -0.35 -21.87
CA HIS A 8 0.58 -0.02 -20.66
C HIS A 8 1.54 0.56 -19.60
N TRP A 9 1.05 1.41 -18.69
CA TRP A 9 1.84 2.00 -17.60
C TRP A 9 2.31 1.00 -16.54
N ASN A 10 1.67 -0.17 -16.51
CA ASN A 10 2.07 -1.29 -15.66
C ASN A 10 2.94 -2.25 -16.48
N PRO A 11 4.24 -2.40 -16.15
CA PRO A 11 5.14 -3.30 -16.87
C PRO A 11 4.74 -4.77 -16.76
N VAL A 12 4.02 -5.16 -15.70
CA VAL A 12 3.59 -6.55 -15.50
C VAL A 12 2.67 -7.02 -16.64
N ARG A 13 1.80 -6.16 -17.18
CA ARG A 13 0.98 -6.49 -18.37
C ARG A 13 1.83 -6.88 -19.56
N LEU A 14 2.99 -6.23 -19.72
CA LEU A 14 3.92 -6.53 -20.81
C LEU A 14 4.57 -7.89 -20.59
N ILE A 15 5.06 -8.16 -19.37
CA ILE A 15 5.67 -9.43 -18.96
C ILE A 15 4.69 -10.60 -19.13
N GLN A 16 3.46 -10.44 -18.65
CA GLN A 16 2.42 -11.44 -18.79
C GLN A 16 2.07 -11.75 -20.25
N ARG A 17 2.15 -10.76 -21.16
CA ARG A 17 1.96 -10.98 -22.61
C ARG A 17 3.03 -11.91 -23.17
N PHE A 18 4.28 -11.79 -22.72
CA PHE A 18 5.36 -12.71 -23.06
C PHE A 18 5.13 -14.10 -22.46
N GLY A 19 4.78 -14.19 -21.17
CA GLY A 19 4.48 -15.46 -20.48
C GLY A 19 3.24 -16.22 -20.99
N ARG A 20 2.45 -15.64 -21.91
CA ARG A 20 1.41 -16.38 -22.64
C ARG A 20 1.98 -17.28 -23.73
N ILE A 21 3.14 -16.95 -24.26
CA ILE A 21 3.81 -17.66 -25.35
C ILE A 21 5.00 -18.45 -24.80
N ASP A 22 5.73 -17.85 -23.87
CA ASP A 22 6.87 -18.46 -23.21
C ASP A 22 6.41 -19.28 -22.00
N ARG A 23 6.24 -20.59 -22.22
CA ARG A 23 5.70 -21.56 -21.25
C ARG A 23 6.43 -22.89 -21.36
N ILE A 24 6.47 -23.64 -20.26
CA ILE A 24 7.02 -25.00 -20.22
C ILE A 24 6.20 -25.89 -21.17
N GLY A 25 6.84 -26.39 -22.23
CA GLY A 25 6.23 -27.25 -23.24
C GLY A 25 5.90 -26.58 -24.58
N THR A 26 6.28 -25.31 -24.79
CA THR A 26 6.16 -24.65 -26.10
C THR A 26 7.09 -25.32 -27.13
N GLU A 27 6.59 -25.62 -28.34
CA GLU A 27 7.36 -26.29 -29.41
C GLU A 27 8.41 -25.37 -30.07
N ASN A 28 8.31 -24.06 -29.89
CA ASN A 28 9.20 -23.07 -30.50
C ASN A 28 10.46 -22.88 -29.66
N SER A 29 11.63 -22.94 -30.29
CA SER A 29 12.93 -22.76 -29.63
C SER A 29 13.25 -21.30 -29.26
N GLU A 30 12.60 -20.33 -29.89
CA GLU A 30 12.83 -18.90 -29.67
C GLU A 30 11.53 -18.09 -29.74
N VAL A 31 11.38 -17.12 -28.83
CA VAL A 31 10.25 -16.19 -28.79
C VAL A 31 10.76 -14.77 -29.01
N TRP A 32 10.38 -14.16 -30.14
CA TRP A 32 10.74 -12.78 -30.48
C TRP A 32 9.66 -11.79 -30.05
N GLY A 33 10.04 -10.71 -29.35
CA GLY A 33 9.14 -9.62 -28.96
C GLY A 33 9.47 -8.29 -29.59
N PHE A 34 8.45 -7.59 -30.09
CA PHE A 34 8.58 -6.25 -30.65
C PHE A 34 7.61 -5.30 -29.96
N ASN A 35 8.14 -4.20 -29.40
CA ASN A 35 7.34 -3.18 -28.72
C ASN A 35 7.35 -1.88 -29.52
N PHE A 36 6.18 -1.35 -29.85
CA PHE A 36 6.05 -0.03 -30.47
C PHE A 36 6.10 1.05 -29.39
N LEU A 37 7.24 1.74 -29.32
CA LEU A 37 7.39 2.91 -28.44
C LEU A 37 6.66 4.13 -29.03
N PRO A 38 6.01 4.96 -28.18
CA PRO A 38 5.38 6.19 -28.63
C PRO A 38 6.39 7.16 -29.24
N GLU A 39 5.90 8.04 -30.13
CA GLU A 39 6.73 9.07 -30.75
C GLU A 39 7.33 10.01 -29.70
N ARG A 40 8.60 10.43 -29.90
CA ARG A 40 9.39 11.17 -28.88
C ARG A 40 8.67 12.39 -28.30
N GLN A 41 7.91 13.14 -29.09
CA GLN A 41 7.19 14.32 -28.59
C GLN A 41 6.01 13.93 -27.68
N LEU A 42 5.34 12.82 -27.97
CA LEU A 42 4.26 12.31 -27.15
C LEU A 42 4.80 11.69 -25.86
N ASP A 43 5.90 10.94 -25.96
CA ASP A 43 6.56 10.33 -24.80
C ASP A 43 7.20 11.35 -23.86
N GLN A 44 7.67 12.50 -24.36
CA GLN A 44 8.17 13.59 -23.50
C GLN A 44 7.09 14.19 -22.59
N ASN A 45 5.83 14.19 -23.03
CA ASN A 45 4.70 14.70 -22.25
C ASN A 45 4.14 13.64 -21.29
N LEU A 46 4.18 12.36 -21.69
CA LEU A 46 3.68 11.26 -20.86
C LEU A 46 4.75 10.81 -19.86
N GLY A 47 5.98 10.59 -20.30
CA GLY A 47 7.04 9.93 -19.53
C GLY A 47 6.85 8.42 -19.43
N LEU A 48 6.08 7.81 -20.34
CA LEU A 48 5.69 6.41 -20.30
C LEU A 48 6.92 5.49 -20.42
N THR A 49 7.77 5.73 -21.42
CA THR A 49 8.94 4.88 -21.68
C THR A 49 9.93 4.91 -20.53
N ALA A 50 10.21 6.10 -19.98
CA ALA A 50 11.11 6.26 -18.83
C ALA A 50 10.56 5.60 -17.55
N THR A 51 9.24 5.70 -17.33
CA THR A 51 8.57 5.07 -16.18
C THR A 51 8.63 3.55 -16.29
N LEU A 52 8.33 3.00 -17.48
CA LEU A 52 8.40 1.56 -17.72
C LEU A 52 9.82 1.03 -17.58
N ARG A 53 10.81 1.70 -18.17
CA ARG A 53 12.21 1.30 -18.06
C ARG A 53 12.70 1.26 -16.61
N THR A 54 12.30 2.24 -15.79
CA THR A 54 12.67 2.26 -14.36
C THR A 54 12.03 1.10 -13.61
N ARG A 55 10.73 0.87 -13.79
CA ARG A 55 10.03 -0.20 -13.06
C ARG A 55 10.43 -1.60 -13.50
N ILE A 56 10.70 -1.81 -14.79
CA ILE A 56 11.21 -3.10 -15.29
C ILE A 56 12.58 -3.38 -14.70
N GLN A 57 13.44 -2.37 -14.61
CA GLN A 57 14.74 -2.53 -13.96
C GLN A 57 14.61 -2.89 -12.47
N GLU A 58 13.68 -2.28 -11.74
CA GLU A 58 13.39 -2.65 -10.34
C GLU A 58 12.94 -4.11 -10.20
N ILE A 59 12.17 -4.62 -11.17
CA ILE A 59 11.73 -6.02 -11.23
C ILE A 59 12.91 -6.94 -11.49
N HIS A 60 13.75 -6.62 -12.48
CA HIS A 60 14.98 -7.37 -12.78
C HIS A 60 15.93 -7.43 -11.58
N ASP A 61 16.09 -6.32 -10.87
CA ASP A 61 16.97 -6.24 -9.70
C ASP A 61 16.44 -7.05 -8.49
N THR A 62 15.11 -7.25 -8.40
CA THR A 62 14.45 -7.90 -7.26
C THR A 62 14.16 -9.38 -7.49
N ILE A 63 13.66 -9.73 -8.67
CA ILE A 63 13.18 -11.08 -9.02
C ILE A 63 14.20 -11.79 -9.91
N GLY A 64 14.94 -11.05 -10.74
CA GLY A 64 15.77 -11.64 -11.77
C GLY A 64 14.90 -12.21 -12.90
N GLU A 65 15.20 -11.80 -14.12
CA GLU A 65 14.66 -12.41 -15.33
C GLU A 65 15.82 -12.82 -16.24
N ASP A 66 15.53 -13.60 -17.27
CA ASP A 66 16.51 -14.14 -18.21
C ASP A 66 16.51 -13.42 -19.58
N ALA A 67 15.59 -12.48 -19.81
CA ALA A 67 15.48 -11.76 -21.07
C ALA A 67 15.03 -10.29 -20.90
N ALA A 68 15.38 -9.46 -21.88
CA ALA A 68 14.92 -8.08 -21.97
C ALA A 68 13.46 -8.01 -22.47
N ILE A 69 12.62 -7.19 -21.84
CA ILE A 69 11.17 -7.17 -22.07
C ILE A 69 10.71 -5.96 -22.89
N LEU A 70 11.21 -4.77 -22.59
CA LEU A 70 10.82 -3.50 -23.20
C LEU A 70 11.76 -3.10 -24.35
N ASP A 71 13.07 -3.17 -24.14
CA ASP A 71 14.12 -2.78 -25.10
C ASP A 71 15.45 -3.51 -24.85
N GLN A 72 16.30 -3.63 -25.89
CA GLN A 72 17.55 -4.39 -25.85
C GLN A 72 18.65 -3.79 -24.96
N GLU A 73 18.46 -2.56 -24.47
CA GLU A 73 19.42 -1.85 -23.58
C GLU A 73 19.26 -2.21 -22.10
N GLU A 74 18.32 -3.10 -21.75
CA GLU A 74 18.04 -3.52 -20.37
C GLU A 74 19.22 -4.25 -19.71
N ARG A 75 19.42 -3.99 -18.41
CA ARG A 75 20.45 -4.67 -17.62
C ARG A 75 19.81 -5.82 -16.86
N ILE A 76 20.04 -7.02 -17.36
CA ILE A 76 19.49 -8.25 -16.79
C ILE A 76 20.38 -8.70 -15.62
N ASN A 77 19.78 -9.01 -14.47
CA ASN A 77 20.48 -9.52 -13.30
C ASN A 77 20.23 -11.04 -13.15
N GLU A 78 21.03 -11.85 -13.86
CA GLU A 78 20.90 -13.32 -13.86
C GLU A 78 21.14 -13.93 -12.46
N GLU A 79 21.97 -13.30 -11.60
CA GLU A 79 22.25 -13.80 -10.25
C GLU A 79 21.03 -13.77 -9.32
N ALA A 80 20.14 -12.79 -9.49
CA ALA A 80 18.88 -12.70 -8.74
C ALA A 80 17.91 -13.83 -9.10
N MET A 81 17.92 -14.30 -10.35
CA MET A 81 17.07 -15.40 -10.82
C MET A 81 17.46 -16.73 -10.16
N PHE A 82 18.76 -17.03 -10.05
CA PHE A 82 19.24 -18.26 -9.42
C PHE A 82 18.96 -18.32 -7.90
N ALA A 83 18.93 -17.16 -7.23
CA ALA A 83 18.62 -17.08 -5.80
C ALA A 83 17.19 -17.54 -5.45
N ILE A 84 16.25 -17.44 -6.40
CA ILE A 84 14.86 -17.94 -6.26
C ILE A 84 14.82 -19.48 -6.24
N TYR A 85 15.71 -20.15 -6.97
CA TYR A 85 15.76 -21.62 -7.00
C TYR A 85 16.51 -22.22 -5.81
N GLU A 86 17.50 -21.51 -5.26
CA GLU A 86 18.26 -21.96 -4.08
C GLU A 86 17.52 -21.72 -2.75
N ASN A 87 16.70 -20.67 -2.67
CA ASN A 87 15.84 -20.40 -1.51
C ASN A 87 14.38 -20.74 -1.83
N ARG A 88 13.94 -21.96 -1.47
CA ARG A 88 12.51 -22.26 -1.28
C ARG A 88 11.99 -21.49 -0.08
N ASP A 89 11.70 -20.20 -0.29
CA ASP A 89 10.81 -19.31 0.48
C ASP A 89 11.07 -17.89 -0.07
N GLY A 90 10.48 -17.58 -1.23
CA GLY A 90 10.69 -16.31 -1.94
C GLY A 90 9.38 -15.79 -2.51
N GLN A 91 8.73 -14.89 -1.78
CA GLN A 91 7.52 -14.17 -2.18
C GLN A 91 7.75 -13.36 -3.47
N MET A 92 7.00 -13.69 -4.51
CA MET A 92 6.97 -12.96 -5.78
C MET A 92 6.04 -11.75 -5.64
N LEU A 93 6.60 -10.54 -5.62
CA LEU A 93 5.87 -9.26 -5.65
C LEU A 93 5.79 -8.75 -7.09
N LEU A 94 4.80 -9.23 -7.85
CA LEU A 94 4.28 -8.54 -9.04
C LEU A 94 2.75 -8.53 -8.94
N ALA A 95 2.24 -7.54 -8.22
CA ALA A 95 0.81 -7.28 -8.14
C ALA A 95 0.33 -6.68 -9.47
N GLU A 96 -0.34 -7.50 -10.28
CA GLU A 96 -1.45 -7.02 -11.10
C GLU A 96 -2.76 -7.49 -10.50
N GLU A 97 -3.58 -6.49 -10.18
CA GLU A 97 -4.98 -6.60 -9.80
C GLU A 97 -5.77 -7.25 -10.93
N GLU A 98 -5.91 -8.58 -10.88
CA GLU A 98 -7.12 -9.34 -11.16
C GLU A 98 -6.92 -10.80 -10.69
N GLU A 99 -7.62 -11.14 -9.60
CA GLU A 99 -7.97 -12.51 -9.20
C GLU A 99 -6.84 -13.54 -9.01
N ASP A 100 -5.82 -13.19 -8.23
CA ASP A 100 -5.15 -14.18 -7.37
C ASP A 100 -5.25 -13.69 -5.92
N GLY A 101 -6.46 -13.80 -5.36
CA GLY A 101 -6.54 -13.86 -3.91
C GLY A 101 -5.69 -15.05 -3.45
N ILE A 102 -4.97 -14.85 -2.36
CA ILE A 102 -4.56 -15.93 -1.46
C ILE A 102 -5.64 -17.02 -1.52
N PRO A 103 -5.33 -18.31 -1.72
CA PRO A 103 -6.36 -19.33 -2.01
C PRO A 103 -7.56 -19.28 -1.05
N ASP A 104 -7.31 -18.98 0.23
CA ASP A 104 -8.31 -18.80 1.29
C ASP A 104 -9.12 -17.48 1.17
N LEU A 105 -8.51 -16.39 0.69
CA LEU A 105 -9.17 -15.09 0.51
C LEU A 105 -10.01 -15.02 -0.77
N ALA A 106 -9.53 -15.61 -1.87
CA ALA A 106 -10.32 -15.77 -3.10
C ALA A 106 -11.53 -16.68 -2.84
N GLU A 107 -11.32 -17.80 -2.12
CA GLU A 107 -12.40 -18.68 -1.67
C GLU A 107 -13.39 -17.93 -0.77
N ALA A 108 -12.92 -17.08 0.14
CA ALA A 108 -13.78 -16.26 0.99
C ALA A 108 -14.58 -15.21 0.20
N GLU A 109 -13.97 -14.54 -0.78
CA GLU A 109 -14.67 -13.58 -1.63
C GLU A 109 -15.74 -14.26 -2.48
N GLU A 110 -15.39 -15.37 -3.12
CA GLU A 110 -16.34 -16.15 -3.91
C GLU A 110 -17.47 -16.69 -3.03
N PHE A 111 -17.17 -17.12 -1.81
CA PHE A 111 -18.17 -17.51 -0.81
C PHE A 111 -19.14 -16.38 -0.53
N PHE A 112 -18.69 -15.15 -0.27
CA PHE A 112 -19.58 -14.02 -0.02
C PHE A 112 -20.35 -13.59 -1.27
N ARG A 113 -19.76 -13.69 -2.47
CA ARG A 113 -20.44 -13.42 -3.75
C ARG A 113 -21.57 -14.42 -4.00
N ARG A 114 -21.33 -15.71 -3.73
CA ARG A 114 -22.37 -16.75 -3.77
C ARG A 114 -23.42 -16.53 -2.69
N LEU A 115 -23.03 -16.21 -1.46
CA LEU A 115 -23.96 -15.92 -0.36
C LEU A 115 -24.90 -14.75 -0.68
N GLN A 116 -24.40 -13.68 -1.30
CA GLN A 116 -25.23 -12.57 -1.77
C GLN A 116 -26.29 -12.99 -2.81
N THR A 117 -26.00 -14.02 -3.60
CA THR A 117 -26.88 -14.50 -4.68
C THR A 117 -27.88 -15.53 -4.16
N GLU A 118 -27.42 -16.46 -3.32
CA GLU A 118 -28.21 -17.60 -2.82
C GLU A 118 -29.03 -17.26 -1.57
N ASP A 119 -28.48 -16.45 -0.64
CA ASP A 119 -29.11 -16.08 0.63
C ASP A 119 -28.84 -14.60 0.98
N PRO A 120 -29.51 -13.64 0.29
CA PRO A 120 -29.28 -12.21 0.50
C PRO A 120 -29.63 -11.74 1.91
N GLU A 121 -30.57 -12.41 2.59
CA GLU A 121 -30.99 -12.07 3.95
C GLU A 121 -29.92 -12.43 4.98
N GLU A 122 -29.26 -13.60 4.83
CA GLU A 122 -28.13 -13.95 5.68
C GLU A 122 -26.93 -13.03 5.43
N TYR A 123 -26.68 -12.62 4.18
CA TYR A 123 -25.64 -11.63 3.88
C TYR A 123 -25.91 -10.28 4.58
N LYS A 124 -27.14 -9.75 4.49
CA LYS A 124 -27.53 -8.51 5.20
C LYS A 124 -27.37 -8.68 6.71
N ARG A 125 -27.82 -9.81 7.26
CA ARG A 125 -27.69 -10.11 8.68
C ARG A 125 -26.23 -10.07 9.12
N ILE A 126 -25.31 -10.67 8.37
CA ILE A 126 -23.86 -10.64 8.66
C ILE A 126 -23.31 -9.21 8.56
N ALA A 127 -23.68 -8.45 7.53
CA ALA A 127 -23.23 -7.08 7.32
C ALA A 127 -23.72 -6.11 8.41
N GLU A 128 -24.90 -6.35 8.97
CA GLU A 128 -25.51 -5.56 10.04
C GLU A 128 -25.07 -5.98 11.45
N LEU A 129 -24.24 -7.02 11.57
CA LEU A 129 -23.73 -7.45 12.87
C LEU A 129 -22.95 -6.32 13.56
N ARG A 130 -23.31 -6.08 14.82
CA ARG A 130 -22.59 -5.13 15.66
C ARG A 130 -21.16 -5.61 15.93
N ASN A 131 -20.24 -4.67 16.06
CA ASN A 131 -18.89 -4.96 16.54
C ASN A 131 -18.90 -5.47 18.00
N GLY A 132 -17.84 -6.18 18.37
CA GLY A 132 -17.63 -6.72 19.71
C GLY A 132 -18.37 -8.04 19.99
N ILE A 133 -18.75 -8.77 18.93
CA ILE A 133 -19.35 -10.10 19.06
C ILE A 133 -18.32 -11.10 19.59
N ARG A 134 -18.78 -12.01 20.47
CA ARG A 134 -17.94 -13.02 21.10
C ARG A 134 -18.57 -14.40 20.97
N SER A 135 -17.83 -15.35 20.41
CA SER A 135 -18.21 -16.76 20.30
C SER A 135 -17.21 -17.65 21.05
N ALA A 136 -17.60 -18.90 21.29
CA ALA A 136 -16.68 -19.94 21.69
C ALA A 136 -17.04 -21.21 20.93
N ARG A 137 -16.03 -22.00 20.60
CA ARG A 137 -16.14 -23.24 19.83
C ARG A 137 -15.23 -24.30 20.42
N PRO A 138 -15.68 -25.57 20.54
CA PRO A 138 -14.80 -26.66 20.93
C PRO A 138 -13.86 -27.01 19.77
N VAL A 139 -12.59 -27.26 20.07
CA VAL A 139 -11.59 -27.71 19.10
C VAL A 139 -11.03 -29.06 19.53
N PHE A 140 -10.77 -29.91 18.53
CA PHE A 140 -10.30 -31.28 18.76
C PHE A 140 -8.88 -31.32 19.33
N SER A 141 -8.07 -30.30 19.06
CA SER A 141 -6.70 -30.17 19.58
C SER A 141 -6.28 -28.72 19.72
N GLY A 142 -5.79 -28.37 20.90
CA GLY A 142 -5.31 -27.03 21.24
C GLY A 142 -6.38 -26.18 21.92
N THR A 143 -5.94 -25.17 22.67
CA THR A 143 -6.79 -24.10 23.20
C THR A 143 -6.20 -22.77 22.76
N GLY A 144 -7.06 -21.81 22.48
CA GLY A 144 -6.61 -20.53 21.98
C GLY A 144 -7.69 -19.47 21.99
N THR A 145 -7.29 -18.24 21.72
CA THR A 145 -8.23 -17.12 21.63
C THR A 145 -7.93 -16.31 20.40
N TYR A 146 -8.94 -16.13 19.57
CA TYR A 146 -8.90 -15.28 18.40
C TYR A 146 -9.50 -13.90 18.74
N VAL A 147 -8.83 -12.83 18.31
CA VAL A 147 -9.32 -11.46 18.45
C VAL A 147 -9.06 -10.69 17.16
N PHE A 148 -10.10 -10.05 16.64
CA PHE A 148 -9.99 -9.14 15.50
C PHE A 148 -10.18 -7.69 15.94
N CYS A 149 -9.18 -6.86 15.66
CA CYS A 149 -9.15 -5.45 15.98
C CYS A 149 -9.09 -4.59 14.73
N GLN A 150 -9.73 -3.42 14.77
CA GLN A 150 -9.70 -2.43 13.70
C GLN A 150 -9.60 -1.02 14.28
N ALA A 151 -8.80 -0.18 13.63
CA ALA A 151 -8.76 1.27 13.80
C ALA A 151 -8.72 1.90 12.40
N GLY A 152 -9.88 2.35 11.91
CA GLY A 152 -9.97 2.97 10.58
C GLY A 152 -9.68 1.93 9.50
N LYS A 153 -8.64 2.17 8.67
CA LYS A 153 -8.16 1.20 7.69
C LYS A 153 -7.20 0.17 8.26
N PHE A 154 -6.61 0.44 9.43
CA PHE A 154 -5.70 -0.51 10.07
C PHE A 154 -6.50 -1.64 10.71
N GLN A 155 -6.15 -2.87 10.35
CA GLN A 155 -6.81 -4.10 10.76
C GLN A 155 -5.74 -5.08 11.22
N GLN A 156 -5.99 -5.77 12.32
CA GLN A 156 -5.05 -6.75 12.85
C GLN A 156 -5.79 -7.93 13.49
N LEU A 157 -5.34 -9.13 13.13
CA LEU A 157 -5.80 -10.40 13.68
C LEU A 157 -4.79 -10.89 14.71
N TYR A 158 -5.29 -11.43 15.81
CA TYR A 158 -4.48 -12.01 16.87
C TYR A 158 -4.98 -13.42 17.15
N LEU A 159 -4.08 -14.38 17.06
CA LEU A 159 -4.28 -15.73 17.57
C LEU A 159 -3.40 -15.92 18.79
N LEU A 160 -4.05 -16.24 19.91
CA LEU A 160 -3.41 -16.46 21.19
C LEU A 160 -3.43 -17.94 21.57
N ASP A 161 -2.43 -18.39 22.33
CA ASP A 161 -2.41 -19.71 22.94
C ASP A 161 -3.26 -19.79 24.22
N ALA A 162 -3.20 -20.94 24.90
CA ALA A 162 -3.86 -21.20 26.18
C ALA A 162 -3.44 -20.24 27.32
N LYS A 163 -2.21 -19.72 27.26
CA LYS A 163 -1.63 -18.78 28.23
C LYS A 163 -1.97 -17.32 27.86
N GLY A 164 -2.51 -17.13 26.66
CA GLY A 164 -2.88 -15.87 26.06
C GLY A 164 -1.69 -15.11 25.48
N GLU A 165 -0.61 -15.80 25.12
CA GLU A 165 0.51 -15.25 24.35
C GLU A 165 0.18 -15.29 22.86
N THR A 166 0.61 -14.27 22.12
CA THR A 166 0.37 -14.18 20.67
C THR A 166 1.21 -15.21 19.93
N VAL A 167 0.52 -16.20 19.35
CA VAL A 167 1.10 -17.27 18.53
C VAL A 167 1.30 -16.77 17.10
N SER A 168 0.29 -16.08 16.58
CA SER A 168 0.31 -15.60 15.20
C SER A 168 -0.52 -14.34 15.04
N LYS A 169 -0.06 -13.49 14.13
CA LYS A 169 -0.84 -12.35 13.62
C LYS A 169 -1.10 -12.48 12.11
N ASP A 170 -0.74 -13.62 11.52
CA ASP A 170 -0.91 -13.90 10.10
C ASP A 170 -2.37 -14.26 9.78
N MET A 171 -2.96 -13.54 8.82
CA MET A 171 -4.36 -13.71 8.47
C MET A 171 -4.70 -15.13 8.02
N GLU A 172 -3.85 -15.77 7.21
CA GLU A 172 -4.13 -17.11 6.67
C GLU A 172 -4.13 -18.16 7.77
N GLU A 173 -3.12 -18.13 8.64
CA GLU A 173 -3.00 -19.10 9.71
C GLU A 173 -4.18 -18.99 10.68
N VAL A 174 -4.62 -17.76 10.95
CA VAL A 174 -5.78 -17.51 11.80
C VAL A 174 -7.07 -18.00 11.13
N LEU A 175 -7.31 -17.65 9.87
CA LEU A 175 -8.51 -18.06 9.13
C LEU A 175 -8.63 -19.59 9.05
N ARG A 176 -7.54 -20.31 8.78
CA ARG A 176 -7.53 -21.78 8.75
C ARG A 176 -7.91 -22.40 10.09
N LYS A 177 -7.52 -21.79 11.21
CA LYS A 177 -7.82 -22.31 12.56
C LYS A 177 -9.26 -22.03 13.02
N ILE A 178 -9.86 -20.93 12.56
CA ILE A 178 -11.24 -20.58 12.93
C ILE A 178 -12.30 -21.12 11.97
N ARG A 179 -11.92 -21.67 10.80
CA ARG A 179 -12.85 -22.25 9.82
C ARG A 179 -13.75 -23.31 10.48
N CYS A 180 -15.06 -23.14 10.34
CA CYS A 180 -16.09 -24.01 10.90
C CYS A 180 -17.30 -24.17 9.97
N PRO A 181 -18.09 -25.26 10.10
CA PRO A 181 -19.36 -25.41 9.38
C PRO A 181 -20.45 -24.45 9.88
N ARG A 182 -21.38 -24.06 8.99
CA ARG A 182 -22.50 -23.14 9.29
C ARG A 182 -23.37 -23.58 10.48
N GLU A 183 -23.53 -24.89 10.68
CA GLU A 183 -24.43 -25.46 11.68
C GLU A 183 -23.77 -25.76 13.03
N GLU A 184 -22.49 -25.42 13.21
CA GLU A 184 -21.77 -25.72 14.45
C GLU A 184 -22.34 -24.91 15.63
N PRO A 185 -22.74 -25.56 16.74
CA PRO A 185 -23.36 -24.86 17.87
C PRO A 185 -22.34 -24.02 18.64
N ARG A 186 -22.79 -22.86 19.10
CA ARG A 186 -21.99 -21.98 19.97
C ARG A 186 -21.83 -22.56 21.38
N ASN A 187 -20.61 -22.52 21.91
CA ASN A 187 -20.31 -22.84 23.31
C ASN A 187 -20.32 -21.62 24.24
N PRO A 188 -20.46 -21.84 25.56
CA PRO A 188 -20.31 -20.79 26.56
C PRO A 188 -18.87 -20.26 26.57
N LEU A 189 -18.74 -18.94 26.75
CA LEU A 189 -17.44 -18.27 26.83
C LEU A 189 -16.76 -18.57 28.17
N PRO A 190 -15.43 -18.80 28.19
CA PRO A 190 -14.66 -18.86 29.42
C PRO A 190 -14.72 -17.54 30.20
N ALA A 191 -14.67 -17.62 31.53
CA ALA A 191 -14.65 -16.43 32.39
C ALA A 191 -13.43 -15.52 32.12
N THR A 192 -12.30 -16.10 31.71
CA THR A 192 -11.04 -15.40 31.40
C THR A 192 -10.99 -14.79 29.99
N HIS A 193 -11.95 -15.10 29.12
CA HIS A 193 -11.93 -14.67 27.72
C HIS A 193 -11.95 -13.14 27.58
N ASN A 194 -12.85 -12.46 28.30
CA ASN A 194 -12.95 -11.01 28.23
C ASN A 194 -11.68 -10.30 28.70
N GLN A 195 -10.99 -10.83 29.72
CA GLN A 195 -9.74 -10.26 30.20
C GLN A 195 -8.65 -10.37 29.13
N THR A 196 -8.57 -11.52 28.47
CA THR A 196 -7.64 -11.78 27.37
C THR A 196 -7.90 -10.86 26.18
N VAL A 197 -9.16 -10.73 25.76
CA VAL A 197 -9.58 -9.81 24.67
C VAL A 197 -9.24 -8.34 25.00
N MET A 198 -9.48 -7.90 26.24
CA MET A 198 -9.17 -6.54 26.65
C MET A 198 -7.66 -6.27 26.73
N ARG A 199 -6.84 -7.28 27.06
CA ARG A 199 -5.39 -7.20 26.99
C ARG A 199 -4.91 -6.99 25.55
N VAL A 200 -5.44 -7.75 24.60
CA VAL A 200 -5.12 -7.57 23.16
C VAL A 200 -5.57 -6.19 22.67
N LYS A 201 -6.73 -5.70 23.11
CA LYS A 201 -7.17 -4.34 22.78
C LYS A 201 -6.17 -3.29 23.25
N ALA A 202 -5.61 -3.44 24.46
CA ALA A 202 -4.60 -2.51 24.98
C ALA A 202 -3.27 -2.57 24.20
N GLU A 203 -2.84 -3.77 23.77
CA GLU A 203 -1.70 -3.93 22.87
C GLU A 203 -1.96 -3.21 21.54
N PHE A 204 -3.12 -3.49 20.91
CA PHE A 204 -3.51 -2.86 19.64
C PHE A 204 -3.65 -1.33 19.74
N GLU A 205 -4.14 -0.79 20.85
CA GLU A 205 -4.18 0.65 21.09
C GLU A 205 -2.77 1.27 21.11
N THR A 206 -1.79 0.56 21.64
CA THR A 206 -0.38 1.00 21.63
C THR A 206 0.15 1.02 20.20
N ASP A 207 -0.06 -0.06 19.44
CA ASP A 207 0.34 -0.17 18.03
C ASP A 207 -0.27 0.94 17.17
N VAL A 208 -1.55 1.26 17.41
CA VAL A 208 -2.25 2.36 16.72
C VAL A 208 -1.63 3.69 17.08
N ARG A 209 -1.39 3.98 18.37
CA ARG A 209 -0.78 5.25 18.80
C ARG A 209 0.61 5.46 18.20
N GLU A 210 1.43 4.42 18.16
CA GLU A 210 2.76 4.50 17.55
C GLU A 210 2.68 4.82 16.05
N ARG A 211 1.77 4.15 15.33
CA ARG A 211 1.51 4.45 13.92
C ARG A 211 0.98 5.86 13.70
N THR A 212 0.01 6.29 14.51
CA THR A 212 -0.55 7.65 14.44
C THR A 212 0.55 8.69 14.72
N ALA A 213 1.39 8.48 15.73
CA ALA A 213 2.52 9.37 16.02
C ALA A 213 3.54 9.41 14.88
N GLN A 214 3.82 8.28 14.22
CA GLN A 214 4.66 8.25 13.02
C GLN A 214 4.04 9.01 11.85
N GLN A 215 2.74 8.87 11.62
CA GLN A 215 2.00 9.61 10.60
C GLN A 215 1.94 11.11 10.91
N GLU A 216 1.68 11.50 12.16
CA GLU A 216 1.71 12.89 12.62
C GLU A 216 3.11 13.51 12.51
N ALA A 217 4.16 12.74 12.81
CA ALA A 217 5.53 13.17 12.55
C ALA A 217 5.79 13.36 11.04
N LEU A 218 5.20 12.52 10.19
CA LEU A 218 5.26 12.64 8.73
C LEU A 218 4.48 13.86 8.20
N LEU A 219 3.40 14.25 8.89
CA LEU A 219 2.58 15.44 8.67
C LEU A 219 3.24 16.71 9.23
N SER A 220 4.16 16.59 10.19
CA SER A 220 4.90 17.72 10.73
C SER A 220 5.80 18.36 9.66
N LEU A 221 5.86 19.69 9.62
CA LEU A 221 6.69 20.40 8.64
C LEU A 221 8.16 20.03 8.81
N SER A 222 8.77 19.51 7.75
CA SER A 222 10.20 19.23 7.71
C SER A 222 11.03 20.50 7.90
N ALA A 223 12.30 20.36 8.32
CA ALA A 223 13.21 21.50 8.46
C ALA A 223 13.37 22.30 7.15
N ALA A 224 13.29 21.63 6.00
CA ALA A 224 13.30 22.27 4.68
C ALA A 224 12.03 23.06 4.40
N GLN A 225 10.85 22.52 4.70
CA GLN A 225 9.59 23.25 4.58
C GLN A 225 9.54 24.46 5.51
N LYS A 226 9.98 24.30 6.77
CA LYS A 226 10.09 25.42 7.73
C LYS A 226 10.99 26.53 7.22
N TYR A 227 12.13 26.18 6.62
CA TYR A 227 13.04 27.15 5.99
C TYR A 227 12.34 27.88 4.84
N VAL A 228 11.76 27.14 3.89
CA VAL A 228 11.10 27.72 2.71
C VAL A 228 9.95 28.65 3.11
N ILE A 229 9.08 28.22 4.02
CA ILE A 229 7.96 29.04 4.50
C ILE A 229 8.47 30.33 5.17
N ARG A 230 9.54 30.24 5.97
CA ARG A 230 10.15 31.41 6.60
C ARG A 230 10.68 32.40 5.56
N GLU A 231 11.39 31.92 4.55
CA GLU A 231 11.95 32.77 3.49
C GLU A 231 10.86 33.37 2.59
N LEU A 232 9.77 32.64 2.30
CA LEU A 232 8.61 33.17 1.58
C LEU A 232 7.95 34.33 2.34
N ARG A 233 7.73 34.19 3.66
CA ARG A 233 7.20 35.27 4.51
C ARG A 233 8.14 36.47 4.57
N ALA A 234 9.44 36.23 4.65
CA ALA A 234 10.44 37.29 4.65
C ALA A 234 10.45 38.05 3.31
N HIS A 235 10.21 37.36 2.20
CA HIS A 235 10.10 37.97 0.88
C HIS A 235 8.81 38.77 0.73
N GLU A 236 7.68 38.19 1.15
CA GLU A 236 6.37 38.82 1.14
C GLU A 236 6.39 40.17 1.88
N ALA A 237 7.05 40.22 3.04
CA ALA A 237 7.16 41.42 3.86
C ALA A 237 8.06 42.51 3.25
N ARG A 238 8.99 42.16 2.35
CA ARG A 238 9.92 43.11 1.70
C ARG A 238 9.42 43.63 0.36
N THR A 239 8.48 42.94 -0.26
CA THR A 239 8.01 43.28 -1.61
C THR A 239 6.78 44.18 -1.56
N GLU A 240 6.80 45.25 -2.36
CA GLU A 240 5.68 46.18 -2.57
C GLU A 240 4.76 45.75 -3.73
N ASP A 241 5.23 44.82 -4.58
CA ASP A 241 4.47 44.23 -5.68
C ASP A 241 3.39 43.26 -5.15
N GLU A 242 2.14 43.57 -5.49
CA GLU A 242 0.98 42.81 -5.04
C GLU A 242 0.87 41.42 -5.70
N ASP A 243 1.37 41.25 -6.93
CA ASP A 243 1.37 39.96 -7.62
C ASP A 243 2.40 39.01 -7.00
N VAL A 244 3.57 39.53 -6.62
CA VAL A 244 4.58 38.75 -5.91
C VAL A 244 4.07 38.35 -4.53
N ARG A 245 3.39 39.25 -3.81
CA ARG A 245 2.76 38.95 -2.52
C ARG A 245 1.75 37.80 -2.63
N ARG A 246 0.87 37.84 -3.64
CA ARG A 246 -0.11 36.76 -3.90
C ARG A 246 0.57 35.42 -4.20
N ARG A 247 1.66 35.43 -4.98
CA ARG A 247 2.43 34.21 -5.27
C ARG A 247 3.11 33.64 -4.03
N CYS A 248 3.67 34.48 -3.16
CA CYS A 248 4.24 34.04 -1.88
C CYS A 248 3.19 33.33 -1.01
N LEU A 249 2.01 33.93 -0.83
CA LEU A 249 0.92 33.36 -0.04
C LEU A 249 0.42 32.02 -0.60
N PHE A 250 0.27 31.94 -1.93
CA PHE A 250 -0.13 30.72 -2.61
C PHE A 250 0.87 29.57 -2.41
N LEU A 251 2.16 29.85 -2.62
CA LEU A 251 3.22 28.86 -2.44
C LEU A 251 3.39 28.50 -0.96
N GLU A 252 3.21 29.44 -0.04
CA GLU A 252 3.21 29.13 1.40
C GLU A 252 2.16 28.07 1.73
N GLU A 253 0.91 28.26 1.28
CA GLU A 253 -0.16 27.29 1.51
C GLU A 253 0.07 25.95 0.82
N ALA A 254 0.61 25.95 -0.40
CA ALA A 254 0.95 24.72 -1.12
C ALA A 254 2.04 23.90 -0.40
N PHE A 255 3.08 24.55 0.10
CA PHE A 255 4.24 23.87 0.69
C PHE A 255 4.10 23.55 2.18
N LYS A 256 3.02 24.02 2.83
CA LYS A 256 2.58 23.55 4.16
C LYS A 256 2.04 22.12 4.16
N GLN A 257 1.71 21.57 2.99
CA GLN A 257 1.09 20.26 2.84
C GLN A 257 2.12 19.12 2.89
N THR A 258 1.66 17.87 2.90
CA THR A 258 2.53 16.70 2.74
C THR A 258 3.11 16.66 1.34
N LEU A 259 4.43 16.67 1.25
CA LEU A 259 5.14 16.71 -0.04
C LEU A 259 5.74 15.34 -0.39
N PRO A 260 5.77 14.96 -1.68
CA PRO A 260 6.49 13.78 -2.16
C PRO A 260 7.98 13.79 -1.78
N ALA A 261 8.59 12.61 -1.62
CA ALA A 261 9.98 12.47 -1.19
C ALA A 261 10.98 13.22 -2.11
N ALA A 262 10.78 13.16 -3.43
CA ALA A 262 11.59 13.88 -4.41
C ALA A 262 11.54 15.41 -4.19
N LEU A 263 10.35 15.95 -3.92
CA LEU A 263 10.18 17.37 -3.64
C LEU A 263 10.82 17.76 -2.30
N ARG A 264 10.68 16.92 -1.25
CA ARG A 264 11.37 17.12 0.03
C ARG A 264 12.90 17.17 -0.14
N LYS A 265 13.47 16.35 -1.04
CA LYS A 265 14.90 16.37 -1.38
C LYS A 265 15.30 17.69 -2.04
N ASN A 266 14.50 18.19 -3.00
CA ASN A 266 14.73 19.47 -3.66
C ASN A 266 14.72 20.64 -2.66
N LEU A 267 13.73 20.69 -1.76
CA LEU A 267 13.68 21.74 -0.72
C LEU A 267 14.89 21.67 0.22
N ASN A 268 15.37 20.47 0.54
CA ASN A 268 16.59 20.31 1.34
C ASN A 268 17.82 20.85 0.61
N THR A 269 17.93 20.65 -0.71
CA THR A 269 18.99 21.24 -1.53
C THR A 269 18.91 22.76 -1.53
N MET A 270 17.71 23.34 -1.71
CA MET A 270 17.49 24.79 -1.66
C MET A 270 17.88 25.37 -0.29
N ARG A 271 17.54 24.68 0.80
CA ARG A 271 17.94 25.05 2.16
C ARG A 271 19.46 25.03 2.34
N ARG A 272 20.14 23.97 1.88
CA ARG A 272 21.60 23.85 1.98
C ARG A 272 22.33 24.92 1.17
N ASN A 273 21.79 25.26 0.01
CA ASN A 273 22.34 26.28 -0.88
C ASN A 273 21.94 27.71 -0.48
N GLY A 274 21.14 27.88 0.58
CA GLY A 274 20.71 29.19 1.06
C GLY A 274 19.90 29.99 0.03
N VAL A 275 19.08 29.31 -0.79
CA VAL A 275 18.29 29.99 -1.82
C VAL A 275 17.21 30.84 -1.16
N THR A 276 17.12 32.12 -1.55
CA THR A 276 16.20 33.13 -1.04
C THR A 276 15.72 34.04 -2.16
N GLY A 277 14.79 34.96 -1.89
CA GLY A 277 14.43 36.00 -2.87
C GLY A 277 13.62 35.45 -4.06
N ASP A 278 13.67 36.16 -5.18
CA ASP A 278 12.95 35.80 -6.41
C ASP A 278 13.40 34.43 -6.96
N ASN A 279 14.65 34.05 -6.69
CA ASN A 279 15.17 32.73 -7.06
C ASN A 279 14.45 31.60 -6.30
N LEU A 280 14.09 31.83 -5.04
CA LEU A 280 13.30 30.87 -4.27
C LEU A 280 11.88 30.76 -4.84
N LEU A 281 11.24 31.90 -5.12
CA LEU A 281 9.91 31.96 -5.72
C LEU A 281 9.84 31.19 -7.05
N ARG A 282 10.80 31.43 -7.95
CA ARG A 282 10.87 30.75 -9.25
C ARG A 282 11.03 29.24 -9.10
N ASN A 283 12.00 28.80 -8.30
CA ASN A 283 12.26 27.37 -8.07
C ASN A 283 11.07 26.64 -7.43
N LEU A 284 10.35 27.30 -6.52
CA LEU A 284 9.15 26.74 -5.90
C LEU A 284 7.97 26.68 -6.86
N ALA A 285 7.80 27.69 -7.73
CA ALA A 285 6.76 27.68 -8.75
C ALA A 285 6.99 26.57 -9.79
N GLU A 286 8.25 26.40 -10.24
CA GLU A 286 8.65 25.29 -11.12
C GLU A 286 8.39 23.94 -10.45
N SER A 287 8.76 23.81 -9.18
CA SER A 287 8.52 22.59 -8.41
C SER A 287 7.02 22.34 -8.17
N TYR A 288 6.22 23.37 -7.99
CA TYR A 288 4.77 23.26 -7.82
C TYR A 288 4.10 22.69 -9.08
N GLN A 289 4.50 23.19 -10.25
CA GLN A 289 4.00 22.73 -11.55
C GLN A 289 4.50 21.32 -11.89
N ALA A 290 5.79 21.05 -11.69
CA ALA A 290 6.38 19.75 -12.03
C ALA A 290 5.79 18.58 -11.23
N PHE A 291 5.29 18.83 -10.02
CA PHE A 291 4.75 17.80 -9.13
C PHE A 291 3.21 17.80 -9.02
N ASP A 292 2.51 18.65 -9.80
CA ASP A 292 1.05 18.80 -9.80
C ASP A 292 0.41 18.81 -8.39
N LEU A 293 0.97 19.67 -7.53
CA LEU A 293 0.60 19.74 -6.11
C LEU A 293 -0.86 20.18 -5.88
N GLY A 294 -1.54 20.73 -6.88
CA GLY A 294 -2.94 21.16 -6.80
C GLY A 294 -3.96 20.00 -6.72
N SER A 295 -3.66 18.86 -7.35
CA SER A 295 -4.60 17.74 -7.51
C SER A 295 -4.47 16.69 -6.40
N ARG A 296 -3.23 16.40 -5.98
CA ARG A 296 -2.91 15.27 -5.07
C ARG A 296 -3.04 15.60 -3.59
N ALA A 297 -2.64 16.81 -3.19
CA ALA A 297 -2.47 17.13 -1.78
C ALA A 297 -3.77 17.28 -0.97
N ARG A 298 -4.91 17.47 -1.64
CA ARG A 298 -6.22 17.56 -0.97
C ARG A 298 -6.77 16.19 -0.58
N ASN A 299 -6.53 15.17 -1.40
CA ASN A 299 -7.02 13.80 -1.15
C ASN A 299 -6.18 13.10 -0.09
N ASP A 300 -4.86 13.21 -0.16
CA ASP A 300 -3.95 12.56 0.80
C ASP A 300 -4.17 13.09 2.22
N ARG A 301 -4.43 14.40 2.38
CA ARG A 301 -4.67 15.02 3.68
C ARG A 301 -5.99 14.59 4.30
N ILE A 302 -7.08 14.54 3.52
CA ILE A 302 -8.38 14.06 4.02
C ILE A 302 -8.25 12.60 4.45
N GLN A 303 -7.56 11.78 3.68
CA GLN A 303 -7.38 10.36 3.99
C GLN A 303 -6.52 10.14 5.24
N ILE A 304 -5.42 10.89 5.40
CA ILE A 304 -4.55 10.78 6.58
C ILE A 304 -5.24 11.37 7.83
N GLU A 305 -5.94 12.51 7.73
CA GLU A 305 -6.70 13.07 8.86
C GLU A 305 -7.83 12.13 9.31
N GLN A 306 -8.47 11.41 8.39
CA GLN A 306 -9.45 10.36 8.71
C GLN A 306 -8.82 9.12 9.36
N GLU A 307 -7.60 8.76 8.98
CA GLU A 307 -6.84 7.66 9.60
C GLU A 307 -6.36 8.00 11.01
N VAL A 308 -5.92 9.24 11.26
CA VAL A 308 -5.47 9.75 12.57
C VAL A 308 -6.63 9.80 13.58
N ALA A 309 -7.86 10.04 13.14
CA ALA A 309 -9.04 10.11 14.00
C ALA A 309 -9.67 8.74 14.34
N ALA A 310 -9.07 7.63 13.91
CA ALA A 310 -9.71 6.33 14.00
C ALA A 310 -9.65 5.72 15.41
N ILE A 311 -10.82 5.44 15.98
CA ILE A 311 -10.95 4.84 17.32
C ILE A 311 -10.69 3.32 17.24
N PRO A 312 -9.73 2.78 18.01
CA PRO A 312 -9.50 1.33 18.11
C PRO A 312 -10.71 0.59 18.68
N ARG A 313 -11.17 -0.43 17.95
CA ARG A 313 -12.33 -1.26 18.34
C ARG A 313 -12.05 -2.74 18.10
N ILE A 314 -12.68 -3.57 18.93
CA ILE A 314 -12.76 -5.02 18.70
C ILE A 314 -13.95 -5.28 17.78
N ILE A 315 -13.72 -5.99 16.68
CA ILE A 315 -14.76 -6.37 15.73
C ILE A 315 -15.41 -7.67 16.17
N CYS A 316 -14.61 -8.71 16.38
CA CYS A 316 -15.09 -9.98 16.92
C CYS A 316 -13.98 -10.71 17.69
N SER A 317 -14.37 -11.71 18.48
CA SER A 317 -13.43 -12.61 19.15
C SER A 317 -14.04 -13.99 19.31
N GLU A 318 -13.21 -15.03 19.31
CA GLU A 318 -13.62 -16.41 19.48
C GLU A 318 -12.70 -17.13 20.47
N ALA A 319 -13.28 -17.88 21.41
CA ALA A 319 -12.55 -18.80 22.25
C ALA A 319 -12.53 -20.20 21.62
N LEU A 320 -11.35 -20.77 21.45
CA LEU A 320 -11.15 -22.14 20.99
C LEU A 320 -10.86 -23.02 22.21
N LEU A 321 -11.80 -23.92 22.55
CA LEU A 321 -11.85 -24.68 23.80
C LEU A 321 -11.57 -26.16 23.69
#